data_AF-A0A0M3K7B6-F1
#
_entry.id   AF-A0A0M3K7B6-F1
#
_cell.length_a   1.000
_cell.length_b   1.000
_cell.length_c   1.000
_cell.angle_alpha   90.00
_cell.angle_beta   90.00
_cell.angle_gamma   90.00
#
_symmetry.space_group_name_H-M   'P 1'
#
loop_
_entity.id
_entity.type
_entity.pdbx_description
1 polymer ?
#
loop_
_entity_poly.entity_id
_entity_poly.type
_entity_poly.pdbx_seq_one_letter_code
_entity_poly.pdbx_strand_id
1 'polypeptide(L)'
;MSTTSSPSSSTSASNSECSDPPSSRRRRIAKMSQERRERKATLAKLQRIVPYAHEGLSQLELLQRIIDYIADLQVIILLVLYHLYKIVKIFWRYLFLE
;
A
#
# COMPACT_ATOMS: atom_id res chain seq x y z
N MET A 1 -11.84 73.00 -27.33
CA MET A 1 -11.02 72.53 -28.47
C MET A 1 -10.13 71.40 -27.97
N SER A 2 -10.11 70.27 -28.69
CA SER A 2 -9.13 69.14 -28.68
C SER A 2 -9.07 68.23 -27.42
N THR A 3 -9.65 67.02 -27.33
CA THR A 3 -9.45 65.69 -27.98
C THR A 3 -8.41 64.74 -27.33
N THR A 4 -8.75 63.43 -27.34
CA THR A 4 -7.93 62.20 -27.14
C THR A 4 -7.81 61.69 -25.69
N SER A 5 -7.90 60.39 -25.34
CA SER A 5 -8.11 59.11 -26.05
C SER A 5 -8.38 57.99 -25.01
N SER A 6 -9.21 56.99 -25.33
CA SER A 6 -9.27 55.68 -24.62
C SER A 6 -8.06 54.80 -25.03
N PRO A 7 -7.62 53.78 -24.26
CA PRO A 7 -8.32 52.47 -24.27
C PRO A 7 -8.23 51.59 -23.00
N SER A 8 -9.29 50.77 -22.81
CA SER A 8 -9.32 49.37 -22.36
C SER A 8 -8.67 48.92 -21.04
N SER A 9 -9.44 48.24 -20.18
CA SER A 9 -9.41 46.75 -20.13
C SER A 9 -10.12 46.20 -18.87
N SER A 10 -11.16 45.41 -19.15
CA SER A 10 -11.56 44.18 -18.46
C SER A 10 -11.38 44.04 -16.94
N THR A 11 -12.50 44.10 -16.23
CA THR A 11 -12.75 43.21 -15.08
C THR A 11 -14.08 42.50 -15.29
N SER A 12 -14.13 41.65 -16.32
CA SER A 12 -14.93 40.44 -16.21
C SER A 12 -14.25 39.60 -15.14
N ALA A 13 -14.78 39.66 -13.92
CA ALA A 13 -14.53 38.64 -12.90
C ALA A 13 -14.95 37.31 -13.51
N SER A 14 -14.01 36.65 -14.18
CA SER A 14 -14.16 35.26 -14.58
C SER A 14 -14.04 34.49 -13.29
N ASN A 15 -15.19 34.33 -12.60
CA ASN A 15 -15.40 33.16 -11.77
C ASN A 15 -15.21 31.98 -12.72
N SER A 16 -13.98 31.50 -12.82
CA SER A 16 -13.71 30.14 -13.22
C SER A 16 -14.22 29.29 -12.06
N GLU A 17 -15.55 29.18 -11.97
CA GLU A 17 -16.19 27.98 -11.49
C GLU A 17 -15.68 26.89 -12.42
N CYS A 18 -14.54 26.32 -12.05
CA CYS A 18 -14.13 25.01 -12.47
C CYS A 18 -15.11 24.04 -11.80
N SER A 19 -16.35 24.10 -12.29
CA SER A 19 -17.39 23.13 -12.06
C SER A 19 -16.94 21.88 -12.78
N ASP A 20 -16.07 21.13 -12.10
CA ASP A 20 -15.81 19.73 -12.40
C ASP A 20 -17.15 19.10 -12.79
N PRO A 21 -17.31 18.58 -14.03
CA PRO A 21 -18.60 18.11 -14.48
C PRO A 21 -19.11 17.07 -13.48
N PRO A 22 -20.42 17.01 -13.19
CA PRO A 22 -20.96 16.10 -12.17
C PRO A 22 -20.55 14.63 -12.41
N SER A 23 -20.24 14.28 -13.67
CA SER A 23 -19.66 13.00 -14.06
C SER A 23 -18.22 12.75 -13.54
N SER A 24 -17.35 13.77 -13.49
CA SER A 24 -15.97 13.64 -12.97
C SER A 24 -15.98 13.44 -11.45
N ARG A 25 -16.84 14.17 -10.73
CA ARG A 25 -17.03 14.01 -9.28
C ARG A 25 -17.61 12.63 -8.94
N ARG A 26 -18.62 12.16 -9.69
CA ARG A 26 -19.21 10.81 -9.53
C ARG A 26 -18.21 9.69 -9.85
N ARG A 27 -17.37 9.87 -10.88
CA ARG A 27 -16.28 8.94 -11.24
C ARG A 27 -15.18 8.90 -10.18
N ARG A 28 -14.79 10.05 -9.60
CA ARG A 28 -13.82 10.11 -8.48
C ARG A 28 -14.36 9.38 -7.24
N ILE A 29 -15.62 9.60 -6.88
CA ILE A 29 -16.26 8.93 -5.74
C ILE A 29 -16.35 7.41 -5.96
N ALA A 30 -16.71 6.98 -7.18
CA ALA A 30 -16.73 5.56 -7.54
C ALA A 30 -15.33 4.93 -7.44
N LYS A 31 -14.29 5.63 -7.90
CA LYS A 31 -12.89 5.18 -7.81
C LYS A 31 -12.42 5.06 -6.35
N MET A 32 -12.73 6.04 -5.50
CA MET A 32 -12.41 5.96 -4.07
C MET A 32 -13.17 4.84 -3.36
N SER A 33 -14.43 4.60 -3.73
CA SER A 33 -15.23 3.48 -3.21
C SER A 33 -14.61 2.13 -3.60
N GLN A 34 -14.20 1.98 -4.87
CA GLN A 34 -13.53 0.79 -5.37
C GLN A 34 -12.24 0.52 -4.61
N GLU A 35 -11.37 1.53 -4.49
CA GLU A 35 -10.10 1.42 -3.77
C GLU A 35 -10.32 1.06 -2.29
N ARG A 36 -11.37 1.59 -1.66
CA ARG A 36 -11.73 1.24 -0.28
C ARG A 36 -12.20 -0.20 -0.13
N ARG A 37 -12.89 -0.76 -1.14
CA ARG A 37 -13.28 -2.19 -1.18
C ARG A 37 -12.07 -3.08 -1.39
N GLU A 38 -11.17 -2.71 -2.30
CA GLU A 38 -9.93 -3.44 -2.56
C GLU A 38 -9.03 -3.47 -1.33
N ARG A 39 -8.84 -2.34 -0.65
CA ARG A 39 -8.10 -2.27 0.62
C ARG A 39 -8.70 -3.19 1.68
N LYS A 40 -10.03 -3.20 1.84
CA LYS A 40 -10.72 -4.10 2.79
C LYS A 40 -10.55 -5.58 2.41
N ALA A 41 -10.62 -5.91 1.12
CA ALA A 41 -10.44 -7.28 0.65
C ALA A 41 -9.00 -7.78 0.89
N THR A 42 -8.00 -6.93 0.67
CA THR A 42 -6.60 -7.24 0.97
C THR A 42 -6.38 -7.43 2.46
N LEU A 43 -7.00 -6.58 3.30
CA LEU A 43 -6.92 -6.69 4.75
C LEU A 43 -7.55 -8.01 5.25
N ALA A 44 -8.69 -8.41 4.70
CA ALA A 44 -9.35 -9.67 5.03
C ALA A 44 -8.52 -10.89 4.59
N LYS A 45 -7.83 -10.81 3.44
CA LYS A 45 -6.88 -11.85 3.01
C LYS A 45 -5.69 -11.95 3.96
N LEU A 46 -5.13 -10.81 4.38
CA LEU A 46 -4.03 -10.77 5.35
C LEU A 46 -4.45 -11.37 6.70
N GLN A 47 -5.65 -11.05 7.18
CA GLN A 47 -6.20 -11.65 8.41
C GLN A 47 -6.33 -13.18 8.33
N ARG A 48 -6.66 -13.74 7.16
CA ARG A 48 -6.74 -15.20 6.98
C ARG A 48 -5.37 -15.90 6.97
N ILE A 49 -4.34 -15.22 6.50
CA ILE A 49 -3.00 -15.79 6.37
C ILE A 49 -2.23 -15.71 7.69
N VAL A 50 -2.49 -14.67 8.49
CA VAL A 50 -1.82 -14.45 9.76
C VAL A 50 -2.59 -15.16 10.88
N PRO A 51 -2.03 -16.24 11.48
CA PRO A 51 -2.63 -16.83 12.65
C PRO A 51 -2.72 -15.76 13.76
N TYR A 52 -3.80 -15.80 14.55
CA TYR A 52 -4.09 -14.86 15.65
C TYR A 52 -4.57 -13.45 15.26
N ALA A 53 -4.79 -13.16 13.98
CA ALA A 53 -5.46 -11.93 13.55
C ALA A 53 -6.99 -12.03 13.75
N HIS A 54 -7.45 -12.03 15.01
CA HIS A 54 -8.86 -12.19 15.34
C HIS A 54 -9.70 -10.97 14.93
N GLU A 55 -10.96 -11.20 14.58
CA GLU A 55 -11.95 -10.15 14.29
C GLU A 55 -12.12 -9.25 15.52
N GLY A 56 -11.74 -7.97 15.39
CA GLY A 56 -11.78 -6.99 16.47
C GLY A 56 -10.48 -6.20 16.70
N LEU A 57 -9.37 -6.63 16.09
CA LEU A 57 -8.09 -5.90 16.19
C LEU A 57 -8.13 -4.55 15.47
N SER A 58 -7.51 -3.55 16.08
CA SER A 58 -7.29 -2.27 15.40
C SER A 58 -6.40 -2.46 14.17
N GLN A 59 -6.53 -1.58 13.17
CA GLN A 59 -5.73 -1.67 11.94
C GLN A 59 -4.21 -1.65 12.22
N LEU A 60 -3.80 -0.96 13.29
CA LEU A 60 -2.40 -0.89 13.72
C LEU A 60 -1.93 -2.19 14.37
N GLU A 61 -2.73 -2.79 15.26
CA GLU A 61 -2.39 -4.08 15.89
C GLU A 61 -2.34 -5.20 14.86
N LEU A 62 -3.25 -5.20 13.88
CA LEU A 62 -3.21 -6.14 12.78
C LEU A 62 -1.89 -6.01 12.00
N LEU A 63 -1.48 -4.78 11.69
CA LEU A 63 -0.24 -4.53 10.97
C LEU A 63 0.98 -5.01 11.76
N GLN A 64 1.01 -4.74 13.07
CA GLN A 64 2.07 -5.23 13.95
C GLN A 64 2.13 -6.76 13.96
N ARG A 65 0.97 -7.43 14.10
CA ARG A 65 0.89 -8.90 14.10
C ARG A 65 1.40 -9.51 12.79
N ILE A 66 1.13 -8.84 11.67
CA ILE A 66 1.62 -9.25 10.35
C ILE A 66 3.15 -9.13 10.31
N ILE A 67 3.71 -8.02 10.80
CA ILE A 67 5.17 -7.81 10.85
C ILE A 67 5.83 -8.89 11.72
N ASP A 68 5.30 -9.13 12.91
CA ASP A 68 5.83 -10.13 13.84
C ASP A 68 5.77 -11.53 13.22
N TYR A 69 4.65 -11.90 12.59
CA TYR A 69 4.52 -13.20 11.93
C TYR A 69 5.49 -13.37 10.74
N ILE A 70 5.74 -12.31 9.96
CA ILE A 70 6.74 -12.33 8.89
C ILE A 70 8.14 -12.51 9.47
N ALA A 71 8.47 -11.81 10.56
CA ALA A 71 9.76 -11.95 11.22
C ALA A 71 9.98 -13.38 11.73
N ASP A 72 8.99 -13.96 12.39
CA ASP A 72 9.05 -15.34 12.88
C ASP A 72 9.25 -16.35 11.74
N LEU A 73 8.51 -16.18 10.63
CA LEU A 73 8.67 -17.00 9.43
C LEU A 73 10.09 -16.90 8.84
N GLN A 74 10.64 -15.68 8.76
CA GLN A 74 12.01 -15.47 8.28
C GLN A 74 13.03 -16.17 9.16
N VAL A 75 12.87 -16.09 10.49
CA VAL A 75 13.76 -16.78 11.44
C VAL A 75 13.71 -18.29 11.22
N ILE A 76 12.52 -18.89 11.08
CA ILE A 76 12.37 -20.32 10.83
C ILE A 76 13.07 -20.72 9.52
N ILE A 77 12.88 -19.95 8.45
CA ILE A 77 13.54 -20.22 7.16
C ILE A 77 15.06 -20.16 7.29
N LEU A 78 15.60 -19.14 7.95
CA LEU A 78 17.04 -19.01 8.17
C LEU A 78 17.59 -20.18 9.00
N LEU A 79 16.85 -20.64 10.00
CA LEU A 79 17.24 -21.74 10.86
C LEU A 79 17.27 -23.07 10.08
N VAL A 80 16.26 -23.32 9.23
CA VAL A 80 16.23 -24.48 8.33
C VAL A 80 17.38 -24.44 7.33
N LEU A 81 17.62 -23.28 6.70
CA LEU A 81 18.73 -23.11 5.75
C LEU A 81 20.10 -23.34 6.41
N TYR A 82 20.28 -22.81 7.62
CA TYR A 82 21.50 -23.02 8.40
C TYR A 82 21.72 -24.50 8.69
N HIS A 83 20.68 -25.22 9.13
CA HIS A 83 20.78 -26.66 9.38
C HIS A 83 21.09 -27.44 8.10
N LEU A 84 20.43 -27.12 6.99
CA LEU A 84 20.69 -27.76 5.70
C LEU A 84 22.14 -27.54 5.24
N TYR A 85 22.61 -26.29 5.30
CA TYR A 85 24.00 -25.95 5.00
C TYR A 85 24.98 -26.72 5.89
N LYS A 86 24.69 -26.81 7.19
CA LYS A 86 25.53 -27.53 8.15
C LYS A 86 25.61 -29.03 7.81
N ILE A 87 24.49 -29.66 7.47
CA ILE A 87 24.43 -31.08 7.06
C ILE A 87 25.25 -31.29 5.78
N VAL A 88 25.04 -30.47 4.75
CA VAL A 88 25.77 -30.55 3.48
C VAL A 88 27.27 -30.35 3.71
N LYS A 89 27.66 -29.37 4.54
CA LYS A 89 29.06 -29.10 4.88
C LYS A 89 29.72 -30.27 5.62
N ILE A 90 29.00 -30.88 6.57
CA ILE A 90 29.48 -32.07 7.29
C ILE A 90 29.66 -33.22 6.32
N PHE A 91 28.67 -33.51 5.48
CA PHE A 91 28.74 -34.58 4.50
C PHE A 91 29.91 -34.38 3.53
N TRP A 92 30.09 -33.16 3.02
CA TRP A 92 31.22 -32.83 2.15
C TRP A 92 32.57 -32.99 2.84
N ARG A 93 32.66 -32.65 4.13
CA ARG A 93 33.86 -32.90 4.95
C ARG A 93 34.16 -34.40 5.10
N TYR A 94 33.15 -35.24 5.33
CA TYR A 94 33.36 -36.69 5.44
C TYR A 94 33.68 -37.38 4.11
N LEU A 95 33.14 -36.88 2.99
CA LEU A 95 33.28 -37.55 1.70
C LEU A 95 34.58 -37.20 0.95
N PHE A 96 35.24 -36.10 1.32
CA PHE A 96 36.34 -35.53 0.52
C PHE A 96 37.62 -35.22 1.31
N LEU A 97 37.59 -35.30 2.65
CA LEU A 97 38.76 -35.12 3.51
C LEU A 97 39.26 -36.42 4.16
N GLU A 98 38.67 -37.55 3.79
CA GLU A 98 39.02 -38.92 4.19
C GLU A 98 39.22 -39.77 2.93
#